data_AF-A0A257RHA1-F1
#
_entry.id   AF-A0A257RHA1-F1
#
_cell.length_a   1.000
_cell.length_b   1.000
_cell.length_c   1.000
_cell.angle_alpha   90.00
_cell.angle_beta   90.00
_cell.angle_gamma   90.00
#
_symmetry.space_group_name_H-M   'P 1'
#
loop_
_entity.id
_entity.type
_entity.pdbx_description
1 polymer ?
#
loop_
_entity_poly.entity_id
_entity_poly.type
_entity_poly.pdbx_seq_one_letter_code
_entity_poly.pdbx_strand_id
1 'polypeptide(L)'
;MARRSVVVVGGGIAGLAAAYELSGGASGPDEATPRVELVESTERLGGPLATAELAGRVLDVGPDGVLARRPEAVGLVEELGLGERLEPIAASGAWIWLRGAAREMPTGLTLGVPTDAAALRRWPGLSRRARGALARDRRWPARLAVGEDATIGAIVRAKLGDEVAHGLVEPLIGG
;
A
#
# COMPACT_ATOMS: atom_id res chain seq x y z
N MET A 1 -16.83 -21.76 34.26
CA MET A 1 -16.24 -22.39 33.06
C MET A 1 -14.79 -21.95 32.95
N ALA A 2 -13.86 -22.79 32.46
CA ALA A 2 -12.47 -22.37 32.28
C ALA A 2 -12.39 -21.33 31.15
N ARG A 3 -11.72 -20.19 31.40
CA ARG A 3 -11.44 -19.19 30.35
C ARG A 3 -10.59 -19.85 29.27
N ARG A 4 -10.97 -19.64 28.01
CA ARG A 4 -10.18 -20.09 26.84
C ARG A 4 -8.81 -19.42 26.88
N SER A 5 -7.77 -20.13 26.45
CA SER A 5 -6.41 -19.58 26.34
C SER A 5 -6.01 -19.55 24.86
N VAL A 6 -5.44 -18.43 24.42
CA VAL A 6 -4.99 -18.20 23.04
C VAL A 6 -3.54 -17.74 23.07
N VAL A 7 -2.70 -18.39 22.27
CA VAL A 7 -1.31 -17.96 22.06
C VAL A 7 -1.21 -17.32 20.68
N VAL A 8 -0.72 -16.08 20.64
CA VAL A 8 -0.42 -15.33 19.41
C VAL A 8 1.09 -15.39 19.19
N VAL A 9 1.52 -15.91 18.03
CA VAL A 9 2.93 -16.04 17.69
C VAL A 9 3.32 -14.93 16.71
N GLY A 10 4.25 -14.07 17.13
CA GLY A 10 4.73 -12.91 16.38
C GLY A 10 4.17 -11.59 16.92
N GLY A 11 5.07 -10.70 17.33
CA GLY A 11 4.80 -9.36 17.87
C GLY A 11 4.78 -8.24 16.83
N GLY A 12 4.57 -8.56 15.55
CA GLY A 12 4.34 -7.57 14.50
C GLY A 12 2.92 -6.99 14.55
N ILE A 13 2.61 -6.03 13.65
CA ILE A 13 1.30 -5.35 13.63
C ILE A 13 0.10 -6.31 13.59
N ALA A 14 0.20 -7.41 12.83
CA ALA A 14 -0.86 -8.40 12.75
C ALA A 14 -1.09 -9.13 14.08
N GLY A 15 -0.01 -9.53 14.77
CA GLY A 15 -0.12 -10.21 16.06
C GLY A 15 -0.54 -9.28 17.19
N LEU A 16 -0.05 -8.03 17.18
CA LEU A 16 -0.49 -7.00 18.13
C LEU A 16 -1.96 -6.65 17.96
N ALA A 17 -2.42 -6.46 16.72
CA ALA A 17 -3.84 -6.23 16.43
C ALA A 17 -4.69 -7.42 16.85
N ALA A 18 -4.28 -8.66 16.53
CA ALA A 18 -4.99 -9.85 16.97
C ALA A 18 -5.07 -9.96 18.50
N ALA A 19 -3.96 -9.70 19.21
CA ALA A 19 -3.94 -9.72 20.67
C ALA A 19 -4.81 -8.61 21.29
N TYR A 20 -4.82 -7.42 20.69
CA TYR A 20 -5.70 -6.31 21.09
C TYR A 20 -7.18 -6.68 20.98
N GLU A 21 -7.61 -7.17 19.81
CA GLU A 21 -8.99 -7.60 19.57
C GLU A 21 -9.41 -8.74 20.50
N LEU A 22 -8.55 -9.77 20.64
CA LEU A 22 -8.81 -10.90 21.55
C LEU A 22 -8.86 -10.49 23.03
N SER A 23 -8.29 -9.35 23.39
CA SER A 23 -8.32 -8.81 24.75
C SER A 23 -9.52 -7.88 25.01
N GLY A 24 -10.45 -7.78 24.06
CA GLY A 24 -11.67 -6.96 24.15
C GLY A 24 -11.56 -5.57 23.51
N GLY A 25 -10.47 -5.31 22.78
CA GLY A 25 -10.24 -4.05 22.05
C GLY A 25 -10.44 -2.82 22.94
N ALA A 26 -11.12 -1.80 22.40
CA ALA A 26 -11.40 -0.56 23.12
C ALA A 26 -12.31 -0.74 24.36
N SER A 27 -13.13 -1.80 24.39
CA SER A 27 -14.05 -2.07 25.49
C SER A 27 -13.37 -2.74 26.69
N GLY A 28 -12.19 -3.33 26.47
CA GLY A 28 -11.47 -4.10 27.46
C GLY A 28 -12.07 -5.48 27.74
N PRO A 29 -11.42 -6.27 28.62
CA PRO A 29 -11.77 -7.66 28.84
C PRO A 29 -13.08 -7.83 29.64
N ASP A 30 -13.92 -8.76 29.21
CA ASP A 30 -15.13 -9.21 29.89
C ASP A 30 -15.03 -10.68 30.39
N GLU A 31 -16.13 -11.26 30.84
CA GLU A 31 -16.17 -12.66 31.32
C GLU A 31 -15.84 -13.68 30.21
N ALA A 32 -16.18 -13.38 28.96
CA ALA A 32 -15.95 -14.23 27.80
C ALA A 32 -14.53 -14.09 27.21
N THR A 33 -13.82 -13.02 27.58
CA THR A 33 -12.50 -12.70 27.03
C THR A 33 -11.47 -13.79 27.40
N PRO A 34 -10.76 -14.36 26.41
CA PRO A 34 -9.75 -15.39 26.67
C PRO A 34 -8.53 -14.82 27.40
N ARG A 35 -7.74 -15.72 28.00
CA ARG A 35 -6.36 -15.41 28.38
C ARG A 35 -5.52 -15.37 27.09
N VAL A 36 -4.94 -14.21 26.77
CA VAL A 36 -4.09 -14.02 25.60
C VAL A 36 -2.63 -13.99 26.02
N GLU A 37 -1.80 -14.79 25.35
CA GLU A 37 -0.34 -14.77 25.50
C GLU A 37 0.28 -14.48 24.14
N LEU A 38 1.09 -13.42 24.05
CA LEU A 38 1.82 -13.07 22.83
C LEU A 38 3.28 -13.46 23.01
N VAL A 39 3.82 -14.22 22.06
CA VAL A 39 5.22 -14.60 22.03
C VAL A 39 5.90 -14.01 20.80
N GLU A 40 7.02 -13.31 21.01
CA GLU A 40 7.84 -12.71 19.97
C GLU A 40 9.28 -13.23 20.10
N SER A 41 9.89 -13.55 18.96
CA SER A 41 11.25 -14.10 18.88
C SER A 41 12.35 -13.07 19.11
N THR A 42 12.06 -11.80 18.87
CA THR A 42 12.99 -10.68 18.96
C THR A 42 12.84 -9.93 20.29
N GLU A 43 13.76 -9.02 20.56
CA GLU A 43 13.78 -8.21 21.79
C GLU A 43 12.76 -7.06 21.80
N ARG A 44 11.97 -6.90 20.72
CA ARG A 44 11.00 -5.80 20.59
C ARG A 44 9.73 -6.23 19.87
N LEU A 45 8.65 -5.52 20.14
CA LEU A 45 7.40 -5.60 19.38
C LEU A 45 7.45 -4.65 18.17
N GLY A 46 6.47 -4.76 17.28
CA GLY A 46 6.28 -3.93 16.08
C GLY A 46 6.71 -4.62 14.78
N GLY A 47 7.61 -5.59 14.85
CA GLY A 47 8.12 -6.28 13.65
C GLY A 47 8.80 -5.28 12.70
N PRO A 48 8.39 -5.20 11.41
CA PRO A 48 8.92 -4.20 10.47
C PRO A 48 8.61 -2.74 10.84
N LEU A 49 7.60 -2.49 11.68
CA LEU A 49 7.32 -1.15 12.19
C LEU A 49 8.39 -0.77 13.22
N ALA A 50 9.28 0.13 12.83
CA ALA A 50 10.33 0.61 13.69
C ALA A 50 10.74 2.03 13.29
N THR A 51 11.12 2.80 14.30
CA THR A 51 11.75 4.11 14.15
C THR A 51 13.16 4.06 14.70
N ALA A 52 14.04 4.90 14.15
CA ALA A 52 15.41 5.08 14.63
C ALA A 52 15.73 6.57 14.72
N GLU A 53 16.64 6.93 15.63
CA GLU A 53 17.20 8.27 15.67
C GLU A 53 18.46 8.36 14.79
N LEU A 54 18.48 9.33 13.88
CA LEU A 54 19.63 9.64 13.04
C LEU A 54 19.82 11.16 13.02
N ALA A 55 21.03 11.62 13.38
CA ALA A 55 21.38 13.03 13.42
C ALA A 55 20.37 13.91 14.19
N GLY A 56 19.87 13.41 15.33
CA GLY A 56 18.90 14.10 16.19
C GLY A 56 17.48 14.16 15.62
N ARG A 57 17.14 13.28 14.66
CA ARG A 57 15.81 13.17 14.04
C ARG A 57 15.31 11.75 14.12
N VAL A 58 14.01 11.60 14.36
CA VAL A 58 13.32 10.30 14.28
C VAL A 58 13.01 10.01 12.82
N LEU A 59 13.35 8.81 12.36
CA LEU A 59 13.08 8.30 11.02
C LEU A 59 12.38 6.95 11.11
N ASP A 60 11.40 6.72 10.24
CA ASP A 60 10.88 5.38 10.01
C ASP A 60 11.93 4.55 9.24
N VAL A 61 12.21 3.33 9.72
CA VAL A 61 13.16 2.41 9.08
C VAL A 61 12.46 1.25 8.34
N GLY A 62 11.14 1.32 8.25
CA GLY A 62 10.28 0.34 7.61
C GLY A 62 9.07 1.04 6.95
N PRO A 63 7.83 0.64 7.26
CA PRO A 63 6.66 1.38 6.82
C PRO A 63 6.64 2.81 7.38
N ASP A 64 6.35 3.79 6.52
CA ASP A 64 6.39 5.24 6.81
C ASP A 64 4.99 5.89 6.79
N GLY A 65 3.94 5.11 6.54
CA GLY A 65 2.57 5.59 6.54
C GLY A 65 1.53 4.53 6.22
N VAL A 66 0.27 4.94 6.30
CA VAL A 66 -0.89 4.13 5.93
C VAL A 66 -1.77 4.90 4.95
N LEU A 67 -2.51 4.18 4.12
CA LEU A 67 -3.49 4.78 3.23
C LEU A 67 -4.74 5.16 4.04
N ALA A 68 -4.96 6.45 4.31
CA ALA A 68 -6.10 6.93 5.11
C ALA A 68 -7.49 6.47 4.58
N ARG A 69 -7.59 6.08 3.31
CA ARG A 69 -8.82 5.48 2.73
C ARG A 69 -9.09 4.04 3.20
N ARG A 70 -8.17 3.42 3.93
CA ARG A 70 -8.33 2.10 4.57
C ARG A 70 -8.83 2.33 6.01
N PRO A 71 -10.14 2.22 6.25
CA PRO A 71 -10.73 2.59 7.54
C PRO A 71 -10.19 1.74 8.69
N GLU A 72 -9.71 0.54 8.43
CA GLU A 72 -9.22 -0.39 9.46
C GLU A 72 -7.99 0.17 10.20
N ALA A 73 -7.08 0.83 9.48
CA ALA A 73 -5.88 1.41 10.08
C ALA A 73 -6.21 2.69 10.85
N VAL A 74 -7.05 3.56 10.28
CA VAL A 74 -7.46 4.81 10.92
C VAL A 74 -8.31 4.53 12.16
N GLY A 75 -9.27 3.61 12.06
CA GLY A 75 -10.11 3.19 13.18
C GLY A 75 -9.32 2.64 14.35
N LEU A 76 -8.33 1.77 14.10
CA LEU A 76 -7.46 1.26 15.16
C LEU A 76 -6.66 2.39 15.85
N VAL A 77 -6.18 3.38 15.10
CA VAL A 77 -5.46 4.54 15.69
C VAL A 77 -6.40 5.38 16.56
N GLU A 78 -7.64 5.58 16.13
CA GLU A 78 -8.68 6.28 16.89
C GLU A 78 -9.07 5.51 18.17
N GLU A 79 -9.28 4.21 18.07
CA GLU A 79 -9.60 3.33 19.20
C GLU A 79 -8.50 3.30 20.27
N LEU A 80 -7.24 3.44 19.85
CA LEU A 80 -6.08 3.57 20.75
C LEU A 80 -5.91 4.99 21.32
N GLY A 81 -6.79 5.94 20.98
CA GLY A 81 -6.71 7.33 21.45
C GLY A 81 -5.58 8.14 20.81
N LEU A 82 -5.07 7.68 19.65
CA LEU A 82 -3.94 8.29 18.95
C LEU A 82 -4.37 9.12 17.73
N GLY A 83 -5.68 9.34 17.53
CA GLY A 83 -6.23 10.07 16.38
C GLY A 83 -5.62 11.45 16.17
N GLU A 84 -5.40 12.21 17.24
CA GLU A 84 -4.77 13.55 17.20
C GLU A 84 -3.30 13.53 16.74
N ARG A 85 -2.68 12.35 16.62
CA ARG A 85 -1.32 12.17 16.11
C ARG A 85 -1.27 11.80 14.63
N LEU A 86 -2.43 11.63 13.98
CA LEU A 86 -2.51 11.39 12.55
C LEU A 86 -2.18 12.68 11.80
N GLU A 87 -1.11 12.64 11.02
CA GLU A 87 -0.67 13.76 10.19
C GLU A 87 -0.89 13.45 8.71
N PRO A 88 -1.51 14.35 7.93
CA PRO A 88 -1.62 14.17 6.49
C PRO A 88 -0.23 14.30 5.84
N ILE A 89 0.00 13.53 4.77
CA ILE A 89 1.21 13.65 3.97
C ILE A 89 1.30 15.07 3.40
N ALA A 90 2.32 15.82 3.81
CA ALA A 90 2.58 17.18 3.33
C ALA A 90 3.24 17.21 1.92
N ALA A 91 3.79 16.09 1.47
CA ALA A 91 4.40 15.99 0.15
C ALA A 91 3.34 16.08 -0.97
N SER A 92 3.65 16.84 -2.02
CA SER A 92 2.81 16.93 -3.22
C SER A 92 3.60 16.55 -4.47
N GLY A 93 2.90 15.89 -5.39
CA GLY A 93 3.48 15.37 -6.63
C GLY A 93 4.32 14.11 -6.43
N ALA A 94 4.63 13.46 -7.54
CA ALA A 94 5.52 12.33 -7.61
C ALA A 94 6.34 12.43 -8.91
N TRP A 95 7.53 11.87 -8.91
CA TRP A 95 8.45 11.92 -10.05
C TRP A 95 8.90 10.50 -10.41
N ILE A 96 9.07 10.26 -11.69
CA ILE A 96 9.64 9.03 -12.22
C ILE A 96 10.92 9.36 -12.99
N TRP A 97 11.99 8.63 -12.72
CA TRP A 97 13.20 8.72 -13.51
C TRP A 97 13.05 7.86 -14.76
N LEU A 98 12.94 8.51 -15.92
CA LEU A 98 12.71 7.83 -17.18
C LEU A 98 13.53 8.47 -18.30
N ARG A 99 14.32 7.64 -18.99
CA ARG A 99 15.17 8.05 -20.12
C ARG A 99 16.13 9.20 -19.77
N GLY A 100 16.84 9.05 -18.65
CA GLY A 100 17.89 9.99 -18.24
C GLY A 100 17.38 11.34 -17.71
N ALA A 101 16.09 11.44 -17.37
CA ALA A 101 15.54 12.65 -16.78
C ALA A 101 14.44 12.32 -15.76
N ALA A 102 14.34 13.14 -14.71
CA ALA A 102 13.20 13.15 -13.82
C ALA A 102 11.98 13.72 -14.56
N ARG A 103 10.87 13.01 -14.51
CA ARG A 103 9.60 13.42 -15.11
C ARG A 103 8.53 13.44 -14.03
N GLU A 104 7.84 14.56 -13.91
CA GLU A 104 6.68 14.64 -13.04
C GLU A 104 5.62 13.65 -13.51
N MET A 105 5.02 12.94 -12.57
CA MET A 105 3.98 11.95 -12.82
C MET A 105 2.73 12.62 -13.38
N PRO A 106 2.12 12.08 -14.45
CA PRO A 106 0.87 12.62 -14.93
C PRO A 106 -0.24 12.35 -13.92
N THR A 107 -1.22 13.25 -13.85
CA THR A 107 -2.44 13.07 -13.05
C THR A 107 -3.39 12.09 -13.74
N GLY A 108 -4.40 11.59 -13.01
CA GLY A 108 -5.38 10.65 -13.57
C GLY A 108 -4.86 9.23 -13.74
N LEU A 109 -3.88 8.83 -12.93
CA LEU A 109 -3.42 7.45 -12.82
C LEU A 109 -3.91 6.81 -11.53
N THR A 110 -4.20 5.51 -11.59
CA THR A 110 -4.40 4.65 -10.42
C THR A 110 -3.27 3.64 -10.39
N LEU A 111 -2.37 3.73 -9.42
CA LEU A 111 -1.18 2.86 -9.30
C LEU A 111 -0.38 2.78 -10.63
N GLY A 112 -0.22 3.91 -11.30
CA GLY A 112 0.51 4.00 -12.58
C GLY A 112 -0.32 3.66 -13.82
N VAL A 113 -1.50 3.05 -13.66
CA VAL A 113 -2.40 2.73 -14.78
C VAL A 113 -3.25 3.96 -15.12
N PRO A 114 -3.23 4.46 -16.36
CA PRO A 114 -4.08 5.58 -16.76
C PRO A 114 -5.57 5.19 -16.73
N THR A 115 -6.39 6.02 -16.09
CA THR A 115 -7.84 5.80 -16.04
C THR A 115 -8.58 6.54 -17.16
N ASP A 116 -7.93 7.54 -17.76
CA ASP A 116 -8.42 8.26 -18.92
C ASP A 116 -7.32 8.45 -19.99
N ALA A 117 -7.74 8.58 -21.26
CA ALA A 117 -6.80 8.73 -22.37
C ALA A 117 -6.16 10.13 -22.45
N ALA A 118 -6.68 11.10 -21.70
CA ALA A 118 -6.13 12.44 -21.62
C ALA A 118 -4.90 12.51 -20.69
N ALA A 119 -4.84 11.68 -19.66
CA ALA A 119 -3.79 11.59 -18.65
C ALA A 119 -2.39 11.53 -19.27
N LEU A 120 -2.23 10.67 -20.28
CA LEU A 120 -0.94 10.50 -20.97
C LEU A 120 -0.77 11.38 -22.20
N ARG A 121 -1.82 12.05 -22.69
CA ARG A 121 -1.85 12.66 -24.05
C ARG A 121 -0.69 13.60 -24.33
N ARG A 122 -0.26 14.37 -23.32
CA ARG A 122 0.84 15.34 -23.43
C ARG A 122 2.06 14.99 -22.58
N TRP A 123 2.06 13.82 -21.94
CA TRP A 123 3.15 13.44 -21.04
C TRP A 123 4.42 13.09 -21.82
N PRO A 124 5.55 13.78 -21.60
CA PRO A 124 6.76 13.62 -22.41
C PRO A 124 7.51 12.31 -22.12
N GLY A 125 7.17 11.59 -21.03
CA GLY A 125 7.83 10.34 -20.65
C GLY A 125 7.63 9.20 -21.64
N LEU A 126 6.53 9.20 -22.39
CA LEU A 126 6.18 8.13 -23.34
C LEU A 126 6.20 8.57 -24.80
N SER A 127 6.43 7.60 -25.68
CA SER A 127 6.27 7.76 -27.12
C SER A 127 4.82 8.11 -27.48
N ARG A 128 4.63 8.74 -28.65
CA ARG A 128 3.28 9.01 -29.19
C ARG A 128 2.43 7.74 -29.27
N ARG A 129 3.04 6.59 -29.59
CA ARG A 129 2.37 5.29 -29.65
C ARG A 129 1.87 4.87 -28.27
N ALA A 130 2.71 4.92 -27.24
CA ALA A 130 2.32 4.53 -25.89
C ALA A 130 1.28 5.47 -25.27
N ARG A 131 1.38 6.78 -25.52
CA ARG A 131 0.36 7.76 -25.08
C ARG A 131 -1.04 7.45 -25.62
N GLY A 132 -1.14 6.88 -26.83
CA GLY A 132 -2.41 6.48 -27.43
C GLY A 132 -2.90 5.08 -27.05
N ALA A 133 -2.19 4.36 -26.17
CA ALA A 133 -2.48 2.94 -25.91
C ALA A 133 -3.86 2.72 -25.30
N LEU A 134 -4.24 3.50 -24.29
CA LEU A 134 -5.56 3.40 -23.68
C LEU A 134 -6.69 3.74 -24.66
N ALA A 135 -6.51 4.76 -25.51
CA ALA A 135 -7.49 5.08 -26.54
C ALA A 135 -7.66 3.95 -27.57
N ARG A 136 -6.56 3.28 -27.93
CA ARG A 136 -6.61 2.11 -28.83
C ARG A 136 -7.30 0.93 -28.17
N ASP A 137 -6.98 0.58 -26.94
CA ASP A 137 -7.63 -0.52 -26.22
C ASP A 137 -9.14 -0.23 -26.01
N ARG A 138 -9.54 1.02 -25.77
CA ARG A 138 -10.98 1.37 -25.70
C ARG A 138 -11.71 1.17 -27.04
N ARG A 139 -11.04 1.44 -28.16
CA ARG A 139 -11.65 1.33 -29.51
C ARG A 139 -11.58 -0.09 -30.07
N TRP A 140 -10.51 -0.81 -29.76
CA TRP A 140 -10.26 -2.19 -30.15
C TRP A 140 -9.72 -2.96 -28.94
N PRO A 141 -10.61 -3.39 -28.03
CA PRO A 141 -10.20 -4.06 -26.81
C PRO A 141 -9.37 -5.29 -27.10
N ALA A 142 -8.17 -5.34 -26.51
CA ALA A 142 -7.35 -6.54 -26.54
C ALA A 142 -8.11 -7.65 -25.78
N ARG A 143 -8.26 -8.81 -26.43
CA ARG A 143 -8.81 -9.99 -25.76
C ARG A 143 -7.78 -10.47 -24.74
N LEU A 144 -8.18 -10.48 -23.48
CA LEU A 144 -7.41 -11.11 -22.41
C LEU A 144 -7.96 -12.52 -22.21
N ALA A 145 -7.11 -13.53 -22.33
CA ALA A 145 -7.37 -14.83 -21.73
C ALA A 145 -7.07 -14.69 -20.23
N VAL A 146 -7.99 -14.09 -19.48
CA VAL A 146 -7.87 -14.00 -18.02
C VAL A 146 -8.19 -15.40 -17.49
N GLY A 147 -7.15 -16.16 -17.12
CA GLY A 147 -7.32 -17.29 -16.20
C GLY A 147 -7.67 -16.78 -14.80
N GLU A 148 -7.75 -17.66 -13.80
CA GLU A 148 -8.13 -17.23 -12.44
C GLU A 148 -7.12 -16.25 -11.81
N ASP A 149 -5.82 -16.43 -12.07
CA ASP A 149 -4.75 -15.56 -11.58
C ASP A 149 -3.81 -15.12 -12.72
N ALA A 150 -3.80 -13.82 -13.01
CA ALA A 150 -3.00 -13.23 -14.07
C ALA A 150 -2.12 -12.11 -13.51
N THR A 151 -0.85 -12.07 -13.94
CA THR A 151 0.07 -11.04 -13.48
C THR A 151 -0.35 -9.65 -13.96
N ILE A 152 -0.14 -8.63 -13.13
CA ILE A 152 -0.36 -7.22 -13.49
C ILE A 152 0.39 -6.88 -14.78
N GLY A 153 1.64 -7.32 -14.89
CA GLY A 153 2.46 -7.11 -16.08
C GLY A 153 1.86 -7.72 -17.35
N ALA A 154 1.29 -8.92 -17.28
CA ALA A 154 0.63 -9.54 -18.44
C ALA A 154 -0.61 -8.72 -18.87
N ILE A 155 -1.43 -8.29 -17.92
CA ILE A 155 -2.63 -7.49 -18.19
C ILE A 155 -2.26 -6.15 -18.83
N VAL A 156 -1.29 -5.44 -18.23
CA VAL A 156 -0.88 -4.10 -18.69
C VAL A 156 -0.16 -4.18 -20.04
N ARG A 157 0.72 -5.16 -20.27
CA ARG A 157 1.38 -5.32 -21.57
C ARG A 157 0.38 -5.64 -22.68
N ALA A 158 -0.59 -6.53 -22.41
CA ALA A 158 -1.62 -6.88 -23.38
C ALA A 158 -2.52 -5.69 -23.73
N LYS A 159 -2.92 -4.87 -22.75
CA LYS A 159 -3.82 -3.73 -22.98
C LYS A 159 -3.12 -2.45 -23.42
N LEU A 160 -2.03 -2.10 -22.75
CA LEU A 160 -1.39 -0.78 -22.84
C LEU A 160 0.01 -0.82 -23.45
N GLY A 161 0.60 -2.01 -23.61
CA GLY A 161 1.91 -2.23 -24.20
C GLY A 161 3.08 -2.05 -23.23
N ASP A 162 4.25 -2.51 -23.64
CA ASP A 162 5.45 -2.60 -22.79
C ASP A 162 5.94 -1.26 -22.26
N GLU A 163 5.79 -0.19 -23.04
CA GLU A 163 6.29 1.13 -22.64
C GLU A 163 5.49 1.71 -21.47
N VAL A 164 4.19 1.45 -21.40
CA VAL A 164 3.36 1.83 -20.24
C VAL A 164 3.64 0.90 -19.06
N ALA A 165 3.82 -0.41 -19.32
CA ALA A 165 4.15 -1.38 -18.28
C ALA A 165 5.46 -1.02 -17.57
N HIS A 166 6.57 -0.89 -18.31
CA HIS A 166 7.89 -0.63 -17.71
C HIS A 166 8.09 0.84 -17.33
N GLY A 167 7.52 1.78 -18.10
CA GLY A 167 7.77 3.20 -17.92
C GLY A 167 6.87 3.90 -16.91
N LEU A 168 5.81 3.24 -16.41
CA LEU A 168 4.87 3.82 -15.45
C LEU A 168 4.41 2.83 -14.37
N VAL A 169 4.00 1.62 -14.74
CA VAL A 169 3.35 0.69 -13.79
C VAL A 169 4.37 -0.05 -12.94
N GLU A 170 5.39 -0.64 -13.56
CA GLU A 170 6.43 -1.41 -12.86
C GLU A 170 7.14 -0.59 -11.77
N PRO A 171 7.56 0.68 -11.98
CA PRO A 171 8.24 1.44 -10.93
C PRO A 171 7.35 1.83 -9.75
N LEU A 172 6.02 1.76 -9.90
CA LEU A 172 5.08 2.10 -8.84
C LEU A 172 4.58 0.89 -8.05
N ILE A 173 4.52 -0.29 -8.68
CA ILE A 173 3.97 -1.50 -8.07
C ILE A 173 5.08 -2.52 -7.76
N GLY A 174 6.13 -2.55 -8.57
CA GLY A 174 7.21 -3.52 -8.47
C GLY A 174 8.11 -3.32 -7.27
N GLY A 175 8.39 -2.05 -6.91
CA GLY A 175 9.43 -1.72 -5.93
C GLY A 175 10.83 -1.94 -6.51
#